data_AF-A0A0H4VPE0-F1
#
_entry.id   AF-A0A0H4VPE0-F1
#
_cell.length_a   1.000
_cell.length_b   1.000
_cell.length_c   1.000
_cell.angle_alpha   90.00
_cell.angle_beta   90.00
_cell.angle_gamma   90.00
#
_symmetry.space_group_name_H-M   'P 1'
#
loop_
_entity.id
_entity.type
_entity.pdbx_description
1 polymer ?
#
loop_
_entity_poly.entity_id
_entity_poly.type
_entity_poly.pdbx_seq_one_letter_code
_entity_poly.pdbx_strand_id
1 'polypeptide(L)'
;MSKVMKPGLLLDSSQIQVTVPEEVLLPILSDFFRPLGTSRLQRLARVLSPLASRERAIEQALMGFTPQFDYKCFPHPAQALSWLEA
;
A
#
# COMPACT_ATOMS: atom_id res chain seq x y z
N MET A 1 -14.75 4.40 -27.05
CA MET A 1 -13.35 4.08 -26.68
C MET A 1 -13.39 3.41 -25.33
N SER A 2 -13.01 2.13 -25.21
CA SER A 2 -12.98 1.45 -23.91
C SER A 2 -11.82 2.01 -23.07
N LYS A 3 -12.14 2.53 -21.88
CA LYS A 3 -11.14 3.00 -20.92
C LYS A 3 -10.28 1.80 -20.52
N VAL A 4 -9.00 1.79 -20.91
CA VAL A 4 -8.08 0.74 -20.47
C VAL A 4 -7.79 0.98 -18.99
N MET A 5 -8.33 0.12 -18.13
CA MET A 5 -8.12 0.21 -16.70
C MET A 5 -6.68 -0.19 -16.37
N LYS A 6 -5.97 0.67 -15.64
CA LYS A 6 -4.60 0.37 -15.19
C LYS A 6 -4.65 -0.73 -14.12
N PRO A 7 -3.75 -1.74 -14.14
CA PRO A 7 -3.66 -2.73 -13.08
C PRO A 7 -3.38 -2.04 -11.74
N GLY A 8 -4.33 -2.15 -10.81
CA GLY A 8 -4.31 -1.47 -9.53
C GLY A 8 -4.52 -2.42 -8.36
N LEU A 9 -3.92 -2.12 -7.22
CA LEU A 9 -4.11 -2.84 -5.96
C LEU A 9 -4.58 -1.87 -4.88
N LEU A 10 -5.61 -2.28 -4.14
CA LEU A 10 -6.08 -1.60 -2.94
C LEU A 10 -5.61 -2.38 -1.71
N LEU A 11 -4.91 -1.71 -0.81
CA LEU A 11 -4.56 -2.21 0.51
C LEU A 11 -5.37 -1.46 1.56
N ASP A 12 -6.47 -2.04 2.01
CA ASP A 12 -7.29 -1.46 3.07
C ASP A 12 -6.79 -1.91 4.45
N SER A 13 -6.15 -1.01 5.19
CA SER A 13 -5.71 -1.26 6.57
C SER A 13 -6.61 -0.60 7.62
N SER A 14 -7.74 -0.01 7.23
CA SER A 14 -8.59 0.80 8.12
C SER A 14 -9.19 0.01 9.29
N GLN A 15 -9.36 -1.30 9.15
CA GLN A 15 -9.96 -2.19 10.15
C GLN A 15 -8.95 -3.15 10.81
N ILE A 16 -7.65 -2.89 10.69
CA ILE A 16 -6.65 -3.74 11.33
C ILE A 16 -6.78 -3.68 12.86
N GLN A 17 -6.93 -4.86 13.46
CA GLN A 17 -6.99 -5.06 14.92
C GLN A 17 -5.79 -5.84 15.46
N VAL A 18 -4.98 -6.42 14.58
CA VAL A 18 -3.82 -7.24 14.97
C VAL A 18 -2.58 -6.35 15.12
N THR A 19 -2.02 -6.35 16.32
CA THR A 19 -0.74 -5.72 16.63
C THR A 19 0.37 -6.75 16.48
N VAL A 20 1.32 -6.46 15.59
CA VAL A 20 2.54 -7.25 15.39
C VAL A 20 3.72 -6.36 15.82
N PRO A 21 4.71 -6.87 16.56
CA PRO A 21 5.91 -6.10 16.88
C PRO A 21 6.58 -5.55 15.63
N GLU A 22 7.15 -4.35 15.72
CA GLU A 22 7.76 -3.64 14.58
C GLU A 22 8.90 -4.46 13.96
N GLU A 23 9.70 -5.14 14.79
CA GLU A 23 10.80 -6.02 14.37
C GLU A 23 10.35 -7.24 13.56
N VAL A 24 9.08 -7.66 13.72
CA VAL A 24 8.48 -8.76 12.94
C VAL A 24 7.76 -8.21 11.71
N LEU A 25 7.12 -7.04 11.83
CA LEU A 25 6.34 -6.44 10.75
C LEU A 25 7.20 -5.91 9.60
N LEU A 26 8.35 -5.30 9.90
CA LEU A 26 9.25 -4.72 8.91
C LEU A 26 9.74 -5.72 7.83
N PRO A 27 10.25 -6.93 8.17
CA PRO A 27 10.64 -7.91 7.16
C PRO A 27 9.46 -8.41 6.33
N ILE A 28 8.28 -8.61 6.94
CA ILE A 28 7.06 -9.01 6.22
C ILE A 28 6.66 -7.96 5.18
N LEU A 29 6.68 -6.68 5.56
CA LEU A 29 6.38 -5.58 4.64
C LEU A 29 7.41 -5.50 3.52
N SER A 30 8.69 -5.68 3.83
CA SER A 30 9.77 -5.67 2.84
C SER A 30 9.61 -6.79 1.80
N ASP A 31 9.27 -8.00 2.26
CA ASP A 31 9.01 -9.16 1.40
C ASP A 31 7.74 -8.99 0.57
N PHE A 32 6.76 -8.25 1.08
CA PHE A 32 5.55 -7.91 0.35
C PHE A 32 5.80 -6.84 -0.73
N PHE A 33 6.47 -5.73 -0.42
CA PHE A 33 6.65 -4.61 -1.35
C PHE A 33 7.68 -4.87 -2.45
N ARG A 34 8.75 -5.63 -2.16
CA ARG A 34 9.81 -5.93 -3.12
C ARG A 34 9.31 -6.53 -4.44
N PRO A 35 8.51 -7.61 -4.47
CA PRO A 35 8.02 -8.19 -5.72
C PRO A 35 7.01 -7.30 -6.44
N LEU A 36 6.34 -6.37 -5.75
CA LEU A 36 5.45 -5.41 -6.41
C LEU A 36 6.22 -4.48 -7.34
N GLY A 37 7.46 -4.13 -6.98
CA GLY A 37 8.32 -3.23 -7.77
C GLY A 37 8.71 -3.79 -9.15
N THR A 38 8.64 -5.11 -9.35
CA THR A 38 8.93 -5.77 -10.64
C THR A 38 7.68 -6.35 -11.31
N SER A 39 6.50 -6.12 -10.73
CA SER A 39 5.22 -6.61 -11.24
C SER A 39 4.65 -5.71 -12.36
N ARG A 40 3.52 -6.11 -12.95
CA ARG A 40 2.76 -5.26 -13.89
C ARG A 40 1.85 -4.23 -13.19
N LEU A 41 1.94 -4.13 -11.86
CA LEU A 41 1.17 -3.15 -11.09
C LEU A 41 1.54 -1.75 -11.55
N GLN A 42 0.55 -0.90 -11.77
CA GLN A 42 0.76 0.51 -12.13
C GLN A 42 0.34 1.44 -11.00
N ARG A 43 -0.57 1.02 -10.13
CA ARG A 43 -1.07 1.83 -9.02
C ARG A 43 -1.28 1.01 -7.75
N LEU A 44 -0.82 1.55 -6.63
CA LEU A 44 -1.06 1.03 -5.30
C LEU A 44 -1.74 2.10 -4.46
N ALA A 45 -3.00 1.86 -4.10
CA ALA A 45 -3.74 2.70 -3.16
C ALA A 45 -3.73 2.03 -1.79
N ARG A 46 -3.32 2.76 -0.75
CA ARG A 46 -3.37 2.26 0.63
C ARG A 46 -4.31 3.10 1.48
N VAL A 47 -5.23 2.46 2.19
CA VAL A 47 -5.99 3.11 3.25
C VAL A 47 -5.20 2.98 4.55
N LEU A 48 -4.96 4.10 5.22
CA LEU A 48 -4.15 4.14 6.44
C LEU A 48 -4.78 3.28 7.54
N SER A 49 -3.96 2.62 8.35
CA SER A 49 -4.42 1.95 9.56
C SER A 49 -4.55 2.96 10.71
N PRO A 50 -5.43 2.69 11.69
CA PRO A 50 -5.54 3.52 12.88
C PRO A 50 -4.37 3.35 13.86
N LEU A 51 -3.49 2.35 13.64
CA LEU A 51 -2.38 2.02 14.54
C LEU A 51 -1.11 2.75 14.12
N ALA A 52 -0.72 3.79 14.87
CA ALA A 52 0.45 4.62 14.57
C ALA A 52 1.78 3.83 14.48
N SER A 53 1.97 2.80 15.32
CA SER A 53 3.16 1.94 15.27
C SER A 53 3.28 1.19 13.94
N ARG A 54 2.15 0.76 13.37
CA ARG A 54 2.10 0.10 12.06
C ARG A 54 2.45 1.05 10.93
N GLU A 55 1.94 2.27 10.99
CA GLU A 55 2.22 3.30 9.98
C GLU A 55 3.71 3.65 9.96
N ARG A 56 4.35 3.77 11.13
CA ARG A 56 5.80 3.94 11.24
C ARG A 56 6.59 2.79 10.63
N ALA A 57 6.20 1.54 10.90
CA ALA A 57 6.84 0.37 10.32
C ALA A 57 6.71 0.34 8.78
N ILE A 58 5.55 0.77 8.24
CA ILE A 58 5.34 0.89 6.80
C ILE A 58 6.22 1.99 6.20
N GLU A 59 6.30 3.15 6.83
CA GLU A 59 7.20 4.23 6.38
C GLU A 59 8.65 3.76 6.33
N GLN A 60 9.11 3.03 7.36
CA GLN A 60 10.44 2.42 7.37
C GLN A 60 10.62 1.36 6.29
N ALA A 61 9.64 0.49 6.06
CA ALA A 61 9.70 -0.53 5.01
C ALA A 61 9.80 0.09 3.61
N LEU A 62 9.24 1.29 3.44
CA LEU A 62 9.28 2.06 2.20
C LEU A 62 10.55 2.92 2.07
N MET A 63 11.31 3.14 3.15
CA MET A 63 12.59 3.85 3.07
C MET A 63 13.56 3.07 2.17
N GLY A 64 13.95 3.68 1.06
CA GLY A 64 14.83 3.05 0.06
C GLY A 64 14.08 2.21 -0.98
N PHE A 65 12.76 2.07 -0.89
CA PHE A 65 11.94 1.48 -1.94
C PHE A 65 11.46 2.56 -2.90
N THR A 66 11.91 2.50 -4.16
CA THR A 66 11.40 3.35 -5.24
C THR A 66 10.50 2.51 -6.15
N PRO A 67 9.16 2.53 -5.95
CA PRO A 67 8.27 1.73 -6.77
C PRO A 67 8.27 2.20 -8.23
N GLN A 68 8.13 1.26 -9.16
CA GLN A 68 7.85 1.53 -10.59
C GLN A 68 6.35 1.75 -10.85
N PHE A 69 5.57 1.98 -9.79
CA PHE A 69 4.14 2.19 -9.80
C PHE A 69 3.78 3.43 -8.99
N ASP A 70 2.65 4.06 -9.29
CA ASP A 70 2.15 5.17 -8.48
C ASP A 70 1.70 4.62 -7.12
N TYR A 71 2.18 5.23 -6.03
CA TYR A 71 1.79 4.87 -4.67
C TYR A 71 1.13 6.05 -3.99
N LYS A 72 -0.06 5.85 -3.39
CA LYS A 72 -0.76 6.90 -2.66
C LYS A 72 -1.52 6.36 -1.46
N CYS A 73 -1.43 7.09 -0.34
CA CYS A 73 -2.19 6.84 0.87
C CYS A 73 -3.50 7.64 0.89
N PHE A 74 -4.53 7.07 1.50
CA PHE A 74 -5.86 7.66 1.63
C PHE A 74 -6.41 7.46 3.04
N PRO A 75 -7.19 8.42 3.55
CA PRO A 75 -7.89 8.27 4.82
C PRO A 75 -9.14 7.38 4.70
N HIS A 76 -9.70 7.23 3.50
CA HIS A 76 -10.96 6.53 3.27
C HIS A 76 -10.92 5.62 2.02
N PRO A 77 -11.53 4.41 2.08
CA PRO A 77 -11.55 3.47 0.96
C PRO A 77 -12.17 4.05 -0.32
N ALA A 78 -13.23 4.86 -0.20
CA ALA A 78 -13.90 5.46 -1.35
C ALA A 78 -12.95 6.33 -2.20
N GLN A 79 -12.07 7.11 -1.55
CA GLN A 79 -11.11 7.96 -2.26
C GLN A 79 -10.03 7.13 -2.96
N ALA A 80 -9.60 6.04 -2.31
CA ALA A 80 -8.63 5.10 -2.86
C ALA A 80 -9.16 4.41 -4.11
N LEU A 81 -10.41 3.93 -4.07
CA LEU A 81 -11.09 3.31 -5.20
C LEU A 81 -11.27 4.29 -6.36
N SER A 82 -11.79 5.49 -6.11
CA SER A 82 -11.95 6.52 -7.15
C SER A 82 -10.62 6.84 -7.85
N TRP A 83 -9.50 6.83 -7.12
CA TRP A 83 -8.18 7.05 -7.71
C TRP A 83 -7.66 5.86 -8.53
N LEU A 84 -7.95 4.62 -8.12
CA LEU A 84 -7.59 3.44 -8.91
C LEU A 84 -8.38 3.38 -10.23
N GLU A 85 -9.64 3.79 -10.22
CA GLU A 85 -10.54 3.80 -11.39
C GLU A 85 -10.30 4.97 -12.35
N ALA A 86 -9.63 6.05 -11.90
CA ALA A 86 -9.39 7.28 -12.65
C ALA A 86 -8.42 7.13 -13.83
#